data_AF-A0A2W6DVS5-F1
#
_entry.id   AF-A0A2W6DVS5-F1
#
_cell.length_a   1.000
_cell.length_b   1.000
_cell.length_c   1.000
_cell.angle_alpha   90.00
_cell.angle_beta   90.00
_cell.angle_gamma   90.00
#
_symmetry.space_group_name_H-M   'P 1'
#
loop_
_entity.id
_entity.type
_entity.pdbx_description
1 polymer ?
#
loop_
_entity_poly.entity_id
_entity_poly.type
_entity_poly.pdbx_seq_one_letter_code
_entity_poly.pdbx_strand_id
1 'polypeptide(L)'
;MSRHLLSAGDLSRTEAIAILDAAKQMHAIQTREVKKLPPLRGRTIVNLFFEDSTRTRSSFEIAGKWLSADVINISAKGSSLSKGESLRDT
;
A
#
# COMPACT_ATOMS: atom_id res chain seq x y z
N MET A 1 0.87 2.88 17.79
CA MET A 1 0.61 2.87 16.34
C MET A 1 -0.84 2.59 16.08
N SER A 2 -1.50 3.54 15.42
CA SER A 2 -2.86 3.37 14.94
C SER A 2 -2.94 2.16 13.99
N ARG A 3 -4.07 1.44 14.04
CA ARG A 3 -4.33 0.33 13.11
C ARG A 3 -4.55 0.82 11.67
N HIS A 4 -4.91 2.10 11.50
CA HIS A 4 -5.20 2.76 10.23
C HIS A 4 -4.48 4.11 10.14
N LEU A 5 -3.96 4.45 8.96
CA LEU A 5 -3.37 5.75 8.66
C LEU A 5 -4.29 6.48 7.68
N LEU A 6 -5.23 7.27 8.21
CA LEU A 6 -6.23 8.01 7.42
C LEU A 6 -5.82 9.46 7.23
N SER A 7 -5.16 10.04 8.24
CA SER A 7 -4.61 11.40 8.20
C SER A 7 -3.19 11.43 8.78
N ALA A 8 -2.34 12.30 8.24
CA ALA A 8 -1.05 12.59 8.87
C ALA A 8 -1.21 13.23 10.26
N GLY A 9 -2.36 13.89 10.52
CA GLY A 9 -2.69 14.44 11.84
C GLY A 9 -2.97 13.38 12.91
N ASP A 10 -3.20 12.13 12.52
CA ASP A 10 -3.39 11.01 13.45
C ASP A 10 -2.06 10.51 14.03
N LEU A 11 -0.93 10.98 13.49
CA LEU A 11 0.40 10.55 13.91
C LEU A 11 0.95 11.48 14.98
N SER A 12 1.42 10.89 16.08
CA SER A 12 2.36 11.60 16.94
C SER A 12 3.67 11.88 16.18
N ARG A 13 4.43 12.90 16.62
CA ARG A 13 5.75 13.21 16.04
C ARG A 13 6.67 11.99 16.03
N THR A 14 6.65 11.19 17.10
CA THR A 14 7.47 9.97 17.22
C THR A 14 7.07 8.92 16.19
N GLU A 15 5.78 8.70 15.97
CA GLU A 15 5.30 7.75 14.95
C GLU A 15 5.62 8.21 13.53
N ALA A 16 5.46 9.50 13.25
CA ALA A 16 5.84 10.07 11.95
C ALA A 16 7.33 9.87 11.67
N ILE A 17 8.21 10.14 12.65
CA ILE A 17 9.66 9.90 12.52
C ILE A 17 9.95 8.41 12.29
N ALA A 18 9.30 7.52 13.03
CA ALA A 18 9.49 6.08 12.86
C ALA A 18 9.13 5.60 11.44
N ILE A 19 8.04 6.12 10.85
CA ILE A 19 7.67 5.83 9.45
C ILE A 19 8.73 6.34 8.48
N LEU A 20 9.24 7.56 8.69
CA LEU A 20 10.28 8.15 7.83
C LEU A 20 11.61 7.38 7.93
N ASP A 21 11.99 6.91 9.12
CA ASP A 21 13.19 6.12 9.30
C ASP A 21 13.06 4.72 8.67
N ALA A 22 11.88 4.09 8.77
CA ALA A 22 11.58 2.87 8.02
C ALA A 22 11.67 3.10 6.51
N ALA A 23 11.15 4.23 6.00
CA ALA A 23 11.25 4.58 4.58
C ALA A 23 12.72 4.73 4.12
N LYS A 24 13.61 5.33 4.93
CA LYS A 24 15.05 5.40 4.64
C LYS A 24 15.69 4.01 4.58
N GLN A 25 15.35 3.13 5.51
CA GLN A 25 15.85 1.75 5.50
C GLN A 25 15.38 0.98 4.25
N MET A 26 14.11 1.17 3.88
CA MET A 26 13.53 0.59 2.66
C MET A 26 14.15 1.14 1.38
N HIS A 27 14.60 2.41 1.38
CA HIS A 27 15.33 2.98 0.25
C HIS A 27 16.66 2.25 0.00
N ALA A 28 17.38 1.85 1.06
CA ALA A 28 18.62 1.09 0.93
C ALA A 28 18.41 -0.34 0.37
N ILE A 29 17.18 -0.87 0.36
CA ILE A 29 16.88 -2.17 -0.26
C ILE A 29 16.81 -2.05 -1.79
N GLN A 30 16.56 -0.85 -2.32
CA GLN A 30 16.47 -0.63 -3.77
C GLN A 30 17.79 -0.88 -4.51
N THR A 31 18.92 -0.74 -3.81
CA THR A 31 20.27 -0.93 -4.34
C THR A 31 20.75 -2.39 -4.26
N ARG A 32 19.98 -3.28 -3.62
CA ARG A 32 20.32 -4.70 -3.52
C ARG A 32 20.05 -5.43 -4.83
N GLU A 33 20.88 -6.42 -5.13
CA GLU A 33 20.66 -7.35 -6.24
C GLU A 33 19.33 -8.12 -6.07
N VAL A 34 19.06 -8.58 -4.84
CA VAL A 34 17.79 -9.18 -4.45
C VAL A 34 16.93 -8.15 -3.73
N LYS A 35 15.91 -7.64 -4.44
CA LYS A 35 14.97 -6.61 -3.92
C LYS A 35 13.81 -7.18 -3.11
N LYS A 36 13.53 -8.49 -3.24
CA LYS A 36 12.40 -9.13 -2.55
C LYS A 36 12.78 -9.53 -1.13
N LEU A 37 12.03 -9.01 -0.16
CA LEU A 37 12.07 -9.41 1.24
C LEU A 37 10.73 -10.10 1.59
N PRO A 38 10.68 -11.02 2.56
CA PRO A 38 9.46 -11.76 2.85
C PRO A 38 8.61 -11.26 4.04
N PRO A 39 8.61 -9.99 4.50
CA PRO A 39 7.88 -9.62 5.71
C PRO A 39 6.36 -9.67 5.54
N LEU A 40 5.84 -9.62 4.30
CA LEU A 40 4.41 -9.73 3.99
C LEU A 40 4.06 -11.00 3.20
N ARG A 41 4.94 -12.02 3.22
CA ARG A 41 4.65 -13.29 2.55
C ARG A 41 3.36 -13.92 3.09
N GLY A 42 2.47 -14.32 2.18
CA GLY A 42 1.15 -14.88 2.52
C GLY A 42 0.12 -13.84 2.97
N ARG A 43 0.42 -12.54 2.81
CA ARG A 43 -0.54 -11.45 2.99
C ARG A 43 -0.98 -10.91 1.63
N THR A 44 -2.26 -10.60 1.52
CA THR A 44 -2.84 -9.94 0.35
C THR A 44 -3.03 -8.45 0.62
N ILE A 45 -2.59 -7.60 -0.32
CA ILE A 45 -2.83 -6.16 -0.33
C ILE A 45 -3.78 -5.85 -1.48
N VAL A 46 -4.90 -5.21 -1.17
CA VAL A 46 -5.87 -4.75 -2.16
C VAL A 46 -5.76 -3.23 -2.28
N ASN A 47 -5.41 -2.78 -3.48
CA ASN A 47 -5.33 -1.37 -3.85
C ASN A 47 -6.60 -0.96 -4.59
N LEU A 48 -7.46 -0.19 -3.93
CA LEU A 48 -8.71 0.30 -4.50
C LEU A 48 -8.56 1.76 -4.93
N PHE A 49 -8.65 2.02 -6.24
CA PHE A 49 -8.57 3.37 -6.80
C PHE A 49 -9.87 3.74 -7.52
N PHE A 50 -10.56 4.76 -7.02
CA PHE A 50 -11.77 5.34 -7.65
C PHE A 50 -11.44 6.38 -8.72
N GLU A 51 -10.24 6.94 -8.65
CA GLU A 51 -9.73 7.94 -9.58
C GLU A 51 -8.40 7.48 -10.17
N ASP A 52 -8.11 7.93 -11.39
CA ASP A 52 -6.88 7.56 -12.08
C ASP A 52 -5.66 8.16 -11.35
N SER A 53 -4.78 7.30 -10.82
CA SER A 53 -3.55 7.71 -10.14
C SER A 53 -2.37 6.80 -10.46
N THR A 54 -1.50 7.25 -11.37
CA THR A 54 -0.34 6.47 -11.81
C THR A 54 0.71 6.34 -10.71
N ARG A 55 1.11 7.45 -10.08
CA ARG A 55 2.18 7.45 -9.07
C ARG A 55 1.83 6.64 -7.85
N THR A 56 0.64 6.84 -7.29
CA THR A 56 0.24 6.15 -6.05
C THR A 56 0.05 4.65 -6.31
N ARG A 57 -0.67 4.28 -7.37
CA ARG A 57 -0.92 2.87 -7.71
C ARG A 57 0.38 2.10 -7.93
N SER A 58 1.27 2.61 -8.77
CA SER A 58 2.55 1.95 -9.05
C SER A 58 3.42 1.85 -7.79
N SER A 59 3.43 2.87 -6.93
CA SER A 59 4.22 2.85 -5.71
C SER A 59 3.75 1.76 -4.73
N PHE A 60 2.44 1.66 -4.48
CA PHE A 60 1.88 0.62 -3.61
C PHE A 60 2.04 -0.78 -4.18
N GLU A 61 1.88 -0.93 -5.50
CA GLU A 61 2.09 -2.21 -6.16
C GLU A 61 3.53 -2.71 -6.09
N ILE A 62 4.50 -1.84 -6.37
CA ILE A 62 5.92 -2.17 -6.28
C ILE A 62 6.30 -2.50 -4.83
N ALA A 63 5.84 -1.69 -3.87
CA ALA A 63 6.11 -1.93 -2.46
C ALA A 63 5.59 -3.29 -1.98
N GLY A 64 4.33 -3.64 -2.30
CA GLY A 64 3.77 -4.95 -1.95
C GLY A 64 4.56 -6.11 -2.56
N LYS A 65 4.91 -6.01 -3.86
CA LYS A 65 5.72 -7.03 -4.56
C LYS A 65 7.11 -7.19 -3.95
N TRP A 66 7.77 -6.10 -3.58
CA TRP A 66 9.08 -6.15 -2.92
C TRP A 66 9.00 -6.75 -1.52
N LEU A 67 7.88 -6.60 -0.82
CA LEU A 67 7.64 -7.20 0.49
C LEU A 67 7.06 -8.62 0.41
N SER A 68 7.02 -9.21 -0.79
CA SER A 68 6.48 -10.55 -1.09
C SER A 68 4.98 -10.72 -0.76
N ALA A 69 4.20 -9.64 -0.79
CA ALA A 69 2.75 -9.71 -0.71
C ALA A 69 2.12 -10.07 -2.06
N ASP A 70 0.93 -10.67 -2.02
CA ASP A 70 0.06 -10.78 -3.18
C ASP A 70 -0.68 -9.44 -3.35
N VAL A 71 -0.52 -8.78 -4.49
CA VAL A 71 -1.12 -7.45 -4.73
C VAL A 71 -2.24 -7.54 -5.76
N ILE A 72 -3.41 -7.04 -5.39
CA ILE A 72 -4.59 -6.94 -6.25
C ILE A 72 -4.90 -5.45 -6.46
N ASN A 73 -4.92 -5.00 -7.71
CA ASN A 73 -5.33 -3.63 -8.05
C ASN A 73 -6.76 -3.64 -8.60
N ILE A 74 -7.64 -2.85 -8.00
CA ILE A 74 -9.04 -2.71 -8.42
C ILE A 74 -9.28 -1.24 -8.82
N SER A 75 -9.81 -1.03 -10.02
CA SER A 75 -10.23 0.28 -10.51
C SER A 75 -11.74 0.36 -10.66
N ALA A 76 -12.35 1.47 -10.21
CA ALA A 76 -13.80 1.67 -10.28
C ALA A 76 -14.37 1.73 -11.71
N LYS A 77 -13.55 2.01 -12.73
CA LYS A 77 -13.97 2.05 -14.14
C LYS A 77 -14.40 0.69 -14.73
N GLY A 78 -14.34 -0.41 -13.97
CA GLY A 78 -14.75 -1.73 -14.46
C GLY A 78 -15.14 -2.77 -13.39
N SER A 79 -15.32 -2.37 -12.13
CA SER A 79 -15.76 -3.29 -11.06
C SER A 79 -17.24 -3.06 -10.71
N SER A 80 -17.87 -4.08 -10.11
CA SER A 80 -19.30 -4.13 -9.70
C SER A 80 -19.79 -2.96 -8.83
N LEU A 81 -18.90 -2.06 -8.39
CA LEU A 81 -19.28 -0.78 -7.78
C LEU A 81 -20.08 0.12 -8.75
N SER A 82 -19.96 -0.08 -10.07
CA SER A 82 -20.83 0.55 -11.06
C SER A 82 -22.26 -0.02 -11.09
N LYS A 83 -22.54 -1.12 -10.37
CA LYS A 83 -23.87 -1.74 -10.24
C LYS A 83 -24.60 -1.41 -8.93
N GLY A 84 -24.02 -0.56 -8.07
CA GLY A 84 -24.71 -0.08 -6.86
C GLY A 84 -24.61 -1.01 -5.64
N GLU A 85 -23.66 -1.94 -5.61
CA GLU A 85 -23.32 -2.68 -4.37
C GLU A 85 -22.54 -1.75 -3.43
N SER A 86 -22.88 -1.80 -2.13
CA SER A 86 -22.30 -0.87 -1.16
C SER A 86 -20.84 -1.23 -0.85
N LEU A 87 -20.04 -0.25 -0.45
CA LEU A 87 -18.66 -0.46 0.05
C LEU A 87 -18.56 -1.45 1.22
N ARG A 88 -19.68 -1.79 1.90
CA ARG A 88 -19.70 -2.81 2.96
C ARG A 88 -19.74 -4.23 2.41
N ASP A 89 -20.13 -4.40 1.14
CA ASP A 89 -20.32 -5.68 0.48
C ASP A 89 -19.11 -6.06 -0.40
N THR A 90 -18.09 -5.20 -0.49
CA THR A 90 -16.82 -5.39 -1.23
C THR A 90 -15.63 -5.42 -0.28
#